data_AF-A0A6M4M7R7-F1
#
_entry.id   AF-A0A6M4M7R7-F1
#
_cell.length_a   1.000
_cell.length_b   1.000
_cell.length_c   1.000
_cell.angle_alpha   90.00
_cell.angle_beta   90.00
_cell.angle_gamma   90.00
#
_symmetry.space_group_name_H-M   'P 1'
#
loop_
_entity.id
_entity.type
_entity.pdbx_description
1 polymer ?
#
loop_
_entity_poly.entity_id
_entity_poly.type
_entity_poly.pdbx_seq_one_letter_code
_entity_poly.pdbx_strand_id
1 'polypeptide(L)' 'MRTLSHHEVEEVSAGSMASKAAMGGLDGFAGGFTLGASVGFVGGPAGALVGGMIGGMLGTIGGVYVSFH' A
#
# COMPACT_ATOMS: atom_id res chain seq x y z
N MET A 1 7.81 31.59 20.87
CA MET A 1 6.91 30.57 20.31
C MET A 1 6.47 31.07 18.95
N ARG A 2 6.91 30.44 17.85
CA ARG A 2 6.42 30.77 16.51
C ARG A 2 5.15 29.95 16.29
N THR A 3 4.01 30.62 16.23
CA THR A 3 2.74 30.03 15.80
C THR A 3 2.89 29.71 14.31
N LEU A 4 2.98 28.43 13.98
CA LEU A 4 2.97 27.96 12.59
C LEU A 4 1.70 28.46 11.92
N SER A 5 1.83 28.99 10.70
CA SER A 5 0.68 29.38 9.90
C SER A 5 -0.15 28.14 9.58
N HIS A 6 -1.48 28.24 9.57
CA HIS A 6 -2.38 27.10 9.30
C HIS A 6 -2.00 26.29 8.04
N HIS A 7 -1.37 26.95 7.07
CA HIS A 7 -0.88 26.34 5.83
C HIS A 7 0.28 25.36 6.04
N GLU A 8 1.23 25.66 6.94
CA GLU A 8 2.34 24.75 7.25
C GLU A 8 1.84 23.52 8.01
N VAL A 9 0.80 23.68 8.84
CA VAL A 9 0.19 22.57 9.59
C VAL A 9 -0.54 21.63 8.63
N GLU A 10 -1.24 22.16 7.63
CA GLU A 10 -1.94 21.37 6.61
C GLU A 10 -0.97 20.61 5.72
N GLU A 11 0.14 21.23 5.31
CA GLU A 11 1.16 20.59 4.47
C GLU A 11 1.91 19.46 5.19
N VAL A 12 2.27 19.66 6.47
CA VAL A 12 2.87 18.61 7.32
C VAL A 12 1.89 17.46 7.55
N SER A 13 0.61 17.77 7.79
CA SER A 13 -0.44 16.76 7.94
C SER A 13 -0.64 15.96 6.66
N ALA A 14 -0.75 16.63 5.51
CA ALA A 14 -0.86 16.00 4.20
C ALA A 14 0.35 15.12 3.88
N GLY A 15 1.57 15.58 4.17
CA GLY A 15 2.80 14.81 4.02
C GLY A 15 2.81 13.54 4.89
N SER A 16 2.33 13.62 6.14
CA SER A 16 2.24 12.45 7.03
C SER A 16 1.23 11.42 6.53
N MET A 17 0.08 11.87 6.00
CA MET A 17 -0.96 11.01 5.44
C MET A 17 -0.50 10.34 4.14
N ALA A 18 0.19 11.08 3.27
CA ALA A 18 0.78 10.53 2.06
C ALA A 18 1.85 9.47 2.38
N SER A 19 2.68 9.71 3.39
CA SER A 19 3.70 8.75 3.83
C SER A 19 3.07 7.48 4.40
N LYS A 20 2.02 7.59 5.24
CA LYS A 20 1.25 6.44 5.72
C LYS A 20 0.60 5.65 4.59
N ALA A 21 -0.05 6.34 3.64
CA ALA A 21 -0.65 5.69 2.48
C ALA A 21 0.40 4.96 1.63
N ALA A 22 1.58 5.56 1.46
CA ALA A 22 2.68 4.94 0.73
C ALA A 22 3.18 3.68 1.44
N MET A 23 3.41 3.74 2.76
CA MET A 23 3.81 2.57 3.54
C MET A 23 2.74 1.48 3.53
N GLY A 24 1.48 1.84 3.77
CA GLY A 24 0.36 0.90 3.69
C GLY A 24 0.21 0.28 2.31
N GLY A 25 0.37 1.06 1.25
CA GLY A 25 0.33 0.59 -0.12
C GLY A 25 1.46 -0.39 -0.46
N LEU A 26 2.68 -0.14 0.06
CA LEU A 26 3.84 -1.01 -0.12
C LEU A 26 3.73 -2.31 0.68
N ASP A 27 3.36 -2.23 1.96
CA ASP A 27 3.14 -3.41 2.80
C ASP A 27 1.97 -4.25 2.26
N GLY A 28 0.89 -3.57 1.88
CA GLY A 28 -0.25 -4.18 1.22
C GLY A 28 0.15 -4.87 -0.08
N PHE A 29 0.97 -4.21 -0.92
CA PHE A 29 1.50 -4.81 -2.14
C PHE A 29 2.31 -6.08 -1.84
N ALA A 30 3.24 -6.02 -0.90
CA ALA A 30 4.11 -7.15 -0.57
C ALA A 30 3.32 -8.35 -0.05
N GLY A 31 2.38 -8.12 0.88
CA GLY A 31 1.50 -9.16 1.42
C GLY A 31 0.59 -9.74 0.35
N GLY A 32 -0.08 -8.87 -0.41
CA GLY A 32 -0.96 -9.25 -1.50
C GLY A 32 -0.22 -10.00 -2.62
N PHE A 33 1.00 -9.58 -2.96
CA PHE A 33 1.84 -10.24 -3.95
C PHE A 33 2.23 -11.64 -3.51
N THR A 34 2.64 -11.79 -2.25
CA THR A 34 3.03 -13.10 -1.71
C THR A 34 1.85 -14.08 -1.72
N LEU A 35 0.68 -13.64 -1.25
CA LEU A 35 -0.53 -14.46 -1.25
C LEU A 35 -0.99 -14.78 -2.67
N GLY A 36 -1.06 -13.77 -3.53
CA GLY A 36 -1.46 -13.94 -4.93
C GLY A 36 -0.51 -14.86 -5.70
N ALA A 37 0.80 -14.75 -5.48
CA ALA A 37 1.79 -15.61 -6.09
C ALA A 37 1.67 -17.05 -5.59
N SER A 38 1.41 -17.25 -4.29
CA SER A 38 1.23 -18.58 -3.72
C SER A 38 0.01 -19.31 -4.31
N VAL A 39 -1.10 -18.60 -4.53
CA VAL A 39 -2.31 -19.14 -5.17
C VAL A 39 -2.06 -19.37 -6.66
N GLY A 40 -1.43 -18.41 -7.33
CA GLY A 40 -1.13 -18.48 -8.76
C GLY A 40 -0.13 -19.58 -9.12
N PHE A 41 0.74 -19.98 -8.19
CA PHE A 41 1.73 -21.03 -8.40
C PHE A 41 1.11 -22.40 -8.74
N VAL A 42 -0.16 -22.61 -8.42
CA VAL A 42 -0.92 -23.80 -8.87
C VAL A 42 -0.92 -23.92 -10.41
N GLY A 43 -0.92 -22.79 -11.12
CA GLY A 43 -0.78 -22.72 -12.59
C GLY A 43 0.67 -22.69 -13.09
N GLY A 44 1.66 -22.92 -12.21
CA GLY A 44 3.08 -22.84 -12.52
C GLY A 44 3.69 -21.44 -12.38
N PRO A 45 4.94 -21.23 -12.85
CA PRO A 45 5.68 -19.98 -12.63
C PRO A 45 5.01 -18.74 -13.23
N ALA A 46 4.42 -18.86 -14.41
CA ALA A 46 3.66 -17.77 -15.02
C ALA A 46 2.40 -17.43 -14.21
N GLY A 47 1.73 -18.44 -13.66
CA GLY A 47 0.58 -18.26 -12.77
C GLY A 47 0.97 -17.52 -11.49
N ALA A 48 2.12 -17.84 -10.89
CA ALA A 48 2.62 -17.13 -9.71
C ALA A 48 2.93 -15.65 -9.99
N LEU A 49 3.47 -15.33 -11.17
CA LEU A 49 3.73 -13.94 -11.55
C LEU A 49 2.42 -13.15 -11.73
N VAL A 50 1.46 -13.72 -12.46
CA VAL A 50 0.14 -13.08 -12.70
C VAL A 50 -0.64 -12.96 -11.40
N GLY A 51 -0.71 -14.03 -10.63
CA GLY A 51 -1.38 -14.06 -9.32
C GLY A 51 -0.74 -13.08 -8.35
N GLY A 52 0.59 -13.00 -8.31
CA GLY A 52 1.31 -12.03 -7.49
C GLY A 52 1.04 -10.58 -7.89
N MET A 53 1.04 -10.26 -9.19
CA MET A 53 0.70 -8.91 -9.65
C MET A 53 -0.73 -8.50 -9.29
N ILE A 54 -1.72 -9.39 -9.51
CA ILE A 54 -3.12 -9.13 -9.16
C ILE A 54 -3.28 -8.98 -7.65
N GLY A 55 -2.73 -9.93 -6.89
CA GLY A 55 -2.77 -9.90 -5.42
C GLY A 55 -2.06 -8.67 -4.86
N GLY A 56 -0.94 -8.27 -5.43
CA GLY A 56 -0.20 -7.06 -5.05
C GLY A 56 -1.02 -5.80 -5.28
N MET A 57 -1.66 -5.63 -6.45
CA MET A 57 -2.52 -4.47 -6.71
C MET A 57 -3.70 -4.38 -5.73
N LEU A 58 -4.40 -5.51 -5.50
CA LEU A 58 -5.50 -5.55 -4.52
C LEU A 58 -4.98 -5.29 -3.09
N GLY A 59 -3.80 -5.80 -2.78
CA GLY A 59 -3.10 -5.59 -1.53
C GLY A 59 -2.75 -4.12 -1.30
N THR A 60 -2.27 -3.40 -2.33
CA THR A 60 -2.02 -1.96 -2.25
C THR A 60 -3.29 -1.19 -1.88
N ILE A 61 -4.41 -1.50 -2.54
CA ILE A 61 -5.70 -0.85 -2.24
C ILE A 61 -6.12 -1.12 -0.79
N GLY A 62 -6.05 -2.38 -0.36
CA GLY A 62 -6.40 -2.78 1.01
C GLY A 62 -5.48 -2.17 2.07
N GLY A 63 -4.17 -2.13 1.82
CA GLY A 63 -3.18 -1.59 2.73
C GLY A 63 -3.25 -0.07 2.84
N VAL A 64 -3.55 0.64 1.75
CA VAL A 64 -3.91 2.06 1.79
C VAL A 64 -5.18 2.26 2.60
N TYR A 65 -6.24 1.46 2.37
CA TYR A 65 -7.51 1.58 3.08
C TYR A 65 -7.36 1.39 4.60
N VAL A 66 -6.63 0.36 5.03
CA VAL A 66 -6.32 0.10 6.45
C VAL A 66 -5.48 1.19 7.07
N SER A 67 -4.61 1.87 6.30
CA SER A 67 -3.77 2.95 6.83
C SER A 67 -4.55 4.21 7.23
N PHE A 68 -5.81 4.31 6.82
CA PHE A 68 -6.73 5.42 7.09
C PHE A 68 -7.90 5.04 8.02
N HIS A 69 -7.95 3.81 8.53
CA HIS A 69 -8.89 3.35 9.58
C HIS A 69 -8.16 3.12 10.90
#